data_AF-A0A2A2QH58-F1
#
_entry.id   AF-A0A2A2QH58-F1
#
_cell.length_a   1.000
_cell.length_b   1.000
_cell.length_c   1.000
_cell.angle_alpha   90.00
_cell.angle_beta   90.00
_cell.angle_gamma   90.00
#
_symmetry.space_group_name_H-M   'P 1'
#
loop_
_entity.id
_entity.type
_entity.pdbx_description
1 polymer ?
#
loop_
_entity_poly.entity_id
_entity_poly.type
_entity_poly.pdbx_seq_one_letter_code
_entity_poly.pdbx_strand_id
1 'polypeptide(L)'
;MEKCWEACWHRARRPVESVLISEERAVEIAERMMRNIALDFDELPPEAELTARVILETSEATRDLVAGERRKKADPQLHHDPEDRRYSQNLDLDRLQSADPERGFQDPEWNRLPQVLRPLAMATLSRKGIKGADAEDVFSDTLVELVRERENSQSAPILDPTVFEELIPLHARIVQFRAIDWFRRRSALKNQPNSGESFDALTGDPDRPLQFEDGRADTISFEKIYTECREALNPVEWQLVYALYVAQTATVQDLIQNDGFCAKLGIKPGASGSTRRRAITEMVEEALEKIRENLVF
;
A
#
# COMPACT_ATOMS: atom_id res chain seq x y z
N MET A 1 -6.21 -22.73 8.87
CA MET A 1 -7.54 -22.22 9.30
C MET A 1 -7.44 -21.21 10.45
N GLU A 2 -6.92 -21.55 11.63
CA GLU A 2 -6.77 -20.60 12.76
C GLU A 2 -6.00 -19.32 12.37
N LYS A 3 -4.93 -19.44 11.59
CA LYS A 3 -4.16 -18.31 11.06
C LYS A 3 -4.93 -17.42 10.08
N CYS A 4 -5.73 -18.03 9.21
CA CYS A 4 -6.59 -17.30 8.27
C CYS A 4 -7.67 -16.54 9.05
N TRP A 5 -8.22 -17.15 10.10
CA TRP A 5 -9.12 -16.49 11.03
C TRP A 5 -8.48 -15.28 11.72
N GLU A 6 -7.29 -15.43 12.31
CA GLU A 6 -6.58 -14.31 12.95
C GLU A 6 -6.30 -13.17 11.96
N ALA A 7 -5.79 -13.47 10.77
CA ALA A 7 -5.52 -12.47 9.76
C ALA A 7 -6.79 -11.75 9.31
N CYS A 8 -7.88 -12.50 9.11
CA CYS A 8 -9.20 -11.96 8.79
C CYS A 8 -9.72 -11.05 9.90
N TRP A 9 -9.67 -11.49 11.17
CA TRP A 9 -10.10 -10.70 12.31
C TRP A 9 -9.28 -9.41 12.48
N HIS A 10 -7.96 -9.48 12.36
CA HIS A 10 -7.10 -8.30 12.41
C HIS A 10 -7.44 -7.32 11.29
N ARG A 11 -7.69 -7.82 10.07
CA ARG A 11 -8.08 -6.99 8.93
C ARG A 11 -9.47 -6.39 9.10
N ALA A 12 -10.43 -7.15 9.62
CA ALA A 12 -11.75 -6.64 9.96
C ALA A 12 -11.64 -5.53 11.02
N ARG A 13 -10.80 -5.72 12.05
CA ARG A 13 -10.61 -4.73 13.11
C ARG A 13 -9.98 -3.43 12.60
N ARG A 14 -9.04 -3.54 11.65
CA ARG A 14 -8.27 -2.44 11.08
C ARG A 14 -8.18 -2.59 9.54
N PRO A 15 -9.25 -2.22 8.81
CA PRO A 15 -9.31 -2.40 7.36
C PRO A 15 -8.45 -1.37 6.62
N VAL A 16 -8.19 -0.23 7.23
CA VAL A 16 -7.19 0.74 6.78
C VAL A 16 -6.56 1.37 8.02
N GLU A 17 -5.42 2.01 7.83
CA GLU A 17 -4.80 2.79 8.89
C GLU A 17 -5.79 3.85 9.40
N SER A 18 -5.80 4.08 10.72
CA SER A 18 -6.73 5.00 11.40
C SER A 18 -8.21 4.61 11.45
N VAL A 19 -8.60 3.45 10.93
CA VAL A 19 -9.92 2.87 11.20
C VAL A 19 -9.79 1.79 12.25
N LEU A 20 -10.62 1.86 13.29
CA LEU A 20 -10.67 0.91 14.37
C LEU A 20 -12.13 0.61 14.74
N ILE A 21 -12.57 -0.62 14.48
CA ILE A 21 -13.88 -1.11 14.93
C ILE A 21 -13.76 -1.94 16.22
N SER A 22 -14.88 -2.13 16.92
CA SER A 22 -14.95 -2.97 18.12
C SER A 22 -14.62 -4.43 17.82
N GLU A 23 -14.08 -5.14 18.81
CA GLU A 23 -13.72 -6.56 18.69
C GLU A 23 -14.90 -7.45 18.30
N GLU A 24 -16.06 -7.24 18.94
CA GLU A 24 -17.29 -7.98 18.64
C GLU A 24 -17.68 -7.84 17.16
N ARG A 25 -17.65 -6.61 16.64
CA ARG A 25 -17.95 -6.35 15.24
C ARG A 25 -16.93 -6.96 14.27
N ALA A 26 -15.64 -6.96 14.65
CA ALA A 26 -14.60 -7.59 13.86
C ALA A 26 -14.79 -9.10 13.77
N VAL A 27 -15.20 -9.76 14.87
CA VAL A 27 -15.57 -11.18 14.87
C VAL A 27 -16.73 -11.44 13.91
N GLU A 28 -17.84 -10.70 14.04
CA GLU A 28 -19.02 -10.87 13.18
C GLU A 28 -18.69 -10.74 11.69
N ILE A 29 -17.87 -9.74 11.32
CA ILE A 29 -17.46 -9.53 9.93
C ILE A 29 -16.57 -10.67 9.46
N ALA A 30 -15.56 -11.03 10.25
CA ALA A 30 -14.62 -12.09 9.90
C ALA A 30 -15.32 -13.45 9.69
N GLU A 31 -16.26 -13.83 10.58
CA GLU A 31 -17.03 -15.07 10.46
C GLU A 31 -17.86 -15.07 9.18
N ARG A 32 -18.53 -13.95 8.91
CA ARG A 32 -19.38 -13.80 7.73
C ARG A 32 -18.57 -13.90 6.44
N MET A 33 -17.40 -13.25 6.36
CA MET A 33 -16.56 -13.27 5.16
C MET A 33 -15.95 -14.64 4.91
N MET A 34 -15.40 -15.28 5.95
CA MET A 34 -14.87 -16.63 5.82
C MET A 34 -15.95 -17.64 5.41
N ARG A 35 -17.16 -17.52 5.97
CA ARG A 35 -18.29 -18.38 5.56
C ARG A 35 -18.67 -18.14 4.10
N ASN A 36 -18.85 -16.88 3.69
CA ASN A 36 -19.28 -16.56 2.33
C ASN A 36 -18.26 -17.05 1.30
N ILE A 37 -16.97 -16.80 1.52
CA ILE A 37 -15.92 -17.23 0.60
C ILE A 37 -15.81 -18.75 0.56
N ALA A 38 -15.99 -19.44 1.69
CA ALA A 38 -15.99 -20.90 1.69
C ALA A 38 -17.14 -21.50 0.88
N LEU A 39 -18.23 -20.76 0.65
CA LEU A 39 -19.35 -21.20 -0.20
C LEU A 39 -19.08 -21.01 -1.70
N ASP A 40 -18.11 -20.18 -2.07
CA ASP A 40 -17.75 -19.92 -3.48
C ASP A 40 -16.92 -21.06 -4.10
N PHE A 41 -16.47 -22.02 -3.30
CA PHE A 41 -15.56 -23.07 -3.72
C PHE A 41 -16.14 -24.46 -3.44
N ASP A 42 -16.23 -25.28 -4.49
CA ASP A 42 -16.55 -26.71 -4.36
C ASP A 42 -15.41 -27.49 -3.66
N GLU A 43 -14.16 -27.07 -3.87
CA GLU A 43 -12.96 -27.53 -3.16
C GLU A 43 -12.11 -26.30 -2.77
N LEU A 44 -11.65 -26.24 -1.51
CA LEU A 44 -10.95 -25.07 -1.00
C LEU A 44 -9.62 -24.85 -1.75
N PRO A 45 -9.32 -23.61 -2.20
CA PRO A 45 -8.07 -23.30 -2.85
C PRO A 45 -6.90 -23.40 -1.86
N PRO A 46 -5.64 -23.35 -2.34
CA PRO A 46 -4.47 -23.30 -1.47
C PRO A 46 -4.59 -22.22 -0.39
N GLU A 47 -4.08 -22.49 0.81
CA GLU A 47 -4.28 -21.62 1.99
C GLU A 47 -3.85 -20.16 1.75
N ALA A 48 -2.80 -19.92 0.96
CA ALA A 48 -2.36 -18.56 0.62
C ALA A 48 -3.38 -17.80 -0.26
N GLU A 49 -3.95 -18.47 -1.26
CA GLU A 49 -4.96 -17.89 -2.15
C GLU A 49 -6.26 -17.62 -1.38
N LEU A 50 -6.71 -18.59 -0.57
CA LEU A 50 -7.87 -18.42 0.31
C LEU A 50 -7.66 -17.24 1.25
N THR A 51 -6.49 -17.15 1.89
CA THR A 51 -6.21 -16.10 2.87
C THR A 51 -6.14 -14.73 2.21
N ALA A 52 -5.47 -14.59 1.06
CA ALA A 52 -5.41 -13.33 0.33
C ALA A 52 -6.82 -12.82 -0.03
N ARG A 53 -7.66 -13.72 -0.54
CA ARG A 53 -9.05 -13.38 -0.91
C ARG A 53 -9.89 -12.99 0.31
N VAL A 54 -9.81 -13.77 1.40
CA VAL A 54 -10.51 -13.47 2.66
C VAL A 54 -10.11 -12.12 3.23
N ILE A 55 -8.82 -11.80 3.26
CA ILE A 55 -8.33 -10.52 3.79
C ILE A 55 -8.84 -9.35 2.94
N LEU A 56 -8.77 -9.47 1.61
CA LEU A 56 -9.23 -8.43 0.68
C LEU A 56 -10.73 -8.14 0.86
N GLU A 57 -11.57 -9.17 0.72
CA GLU A 57 -13.02 -9.03 0.83
C GLU A 57 -13.43 -8.57 2.23
N THR A 58 -12.72 -9.00 3.28
CA THR A 58 -12.96 -8.53 4.65
C THR A 58 -12.64 -7.05 4.82
N SER A 59 -11.53 -6.60 4.25
CA SER A 59 -11.16 -5.18 4.27
C SER A 59 -12.20 -4.33 3.54
N GLU A 60 -12.65 -4.76 2.36
CA GLU A 60 -13.68 -4.08 1.57
C GLU A 60 -15.01 -4.02 2.31
N ALA A 61 -15.51 -5.18 2.76
CA ALA A 61 -16.77 -5.26 3.50
C ALA A 61 -16.77 -4.41 4.78
N THR A 62 -15.62 -4.30 5.45
CA THR A 62 -15.48 -3.45 6.64
C THR A 62 -15.48 -1.97 6.26
N ARG A 63 -14.74 -1.56 5.22
CA ARG A 63 -14.76 -0.17 4.74
C ARG A 63 -16.15 0.28 4.34
N ASP A 64 -16.88 -0.55 3.58
CA ASP A 64 -18.24 -0.27 3.16
C ASP A 64 -19.20 -0.11 4.36
N LEU A 65 -19.03 -0.96 5.37
CA LEU A 65 -19.79 -0.89 6.60
C LEU A 65 -19.50 0.40 7.37
N VAL A 66 -18.22 0.75 7.54
CA VAL A 66 -17.80 1.99 8.21
C VAL A 66 -18.33 3.21 7.46
N ALA A 67 -18.15 3.27 6.14
CA ALA A 67 -18.67 4.35 5.31
C ALA A 67 -20.19 4.47 5.42
N GLY A 68 -20.91 3.34 5.41
CA GLY A 68 -22.36 3.29 5.56
C GLY A 68 -22.83 3.75 6.94
N GLU A 69 -22.13 3.41 8.01
CA GLU A 69 -22.45 3.85 9.37
C GLU A 69 -22.17 5.34 9.59
N ARG A 70 -21.05 5.85 9.05
CA ARG A 70 -20.72 7.29 9.03
C ARG A 70 -21.79 8.09 8.31
N ARG A 71 -22.23 7.63 7.13
CA ARG A 71 -23.35 8.22 6.36
C ARG A 71 -24.65 8.27 7.16
N LYS A 72 -25.02 7.15 7.79
CA LYS A 72 -26.27 7.06 8.59
C LYS A 72 -26.26 7.95 9.82
N LYS A 73 -25.12 8.11 10.49
CA LYS A 73 -24.98 8.94 11.69
C LYS A 73 -24.54 10.38 11.40
N ALA A 74 -24.19 10.69 10.15
CA ALA A 74 -23.58 11.95 9.73
C ALA A 74 -22.35 12.31 10.60
N ASP A 75 -21.52 11.32 10.92
CA ASP A 75 -20.32 11.49 11.75
C ASP A 75 -19.08 10.90 11.06
N PRO A 76 -18.23 11.72 10.42
CA PRO A 76 -16.99 11.26 9.80
C PRO A 76 -15.97 10.67 10.78
N GLN A 77 -16.07 10.95 12.09
CA GLN A 77 -15.14 10.45 13.11
C GLN A 77 -15.52 9.08 13.64
N LEU A 78 -16.71 8.57 13.30
CA LEU A 78 -17.13 7.26 13.78
C LEU A 78 -16.12 6.18 13.34
N HIS A 79 -15.66 5.36 14.29
CA HIS A 79 -14.60 4.34 14.09
C HIS A 79 -13.22 4.89 13.73
N HIS A 80 -12.98 6.19 13.88
CA HIS A 80 -11.62 6.73 13.82
C HIS A 80 -10.81 6.22 15.01
N ASP A 81 -9.59 5.77 14.76
CA ASP A 81 -8.68 5.30 15.79
C ASP A 81 -8.24 6.47 16.70
N PRO A 82 -8.59 6.47 17.99
CA PRO A 82 -8.21 7.55 18.90
C PRO A 82 -6.69 7.64 19.14
N GLU A 83 -5.92 6.60 18.79
CA GLU A 83 -4.47 6.62 18.89
C GLU A 83 -3.79 7.27 17.68
N ASP A 84 -4.48 7.45 16.54
CA ASP A 84 -3.90 8.14 15.40
C ASP A 84 -3.86 9.66 15.65
N ARG A 85 -2.66 10.23 15.48
CA ARG A 85 -2.38 11.66 15.70
C ARG A 85 -1.74 12.33 14.48
N ARG A 86 -1.69 11.64 13.34
CA ARG A 86 -1.08 12.16 12.11
C ARG A 86 -1.83 13.38 11.56
N TYR A 87 -3.13 13.46 11.84
CA TYR A 87 -4.01 14.58 11.53
C TYR A 87 -5.07 14.71 12.61
N SER A 88 -5.79 15.84 12.63
CA SER A 88 -6.66 16.21 13.76
C SER A 88 -8.04 15.54 13.73
N GLN A 89 -8.62 15.36 12.54
CA GLN A 89 -9.96 14.82 12.36
C GLN A 89 -10.18 14.40 10.91
N ASN A 90 -11.06 13.41 10.70
CA ASN A 90 -11.56 13.07 9.37
C ASN A 90 -12.38 14.22 8.78
N LEU A 91 -12.34 14.36 7.46
CA LEU A 91 -13.29 15.21 6.72
C LEU A 91 -14.46 14.37 6.20
N ASP A 92 -15.54 15.03 5.83
CA ASP A 92 -16.67 14.38 5.19
C ASP A 92 -16.32 13.99 3.75
N LEU A 93 -16.05 12.71 3.53
CA LEU A 93 -15.64 12.18 2.23
C LEU A 93 -16.75 12.34 1.17
N ASP A 94 -18.02 12.13 1.53
CA ASP A 94 -19.12 12.22 0.57
C ASP A 94 -19.25 13.65 0.04
N ARG A 95 -19.02 14.64 0.91
CA ARG A 95 -18.97 16.06 0.50
C ARG A 95 -17.77 16.37 -0.39
N LEU A 96 -16.60 15.78 -0.11
CA LEU A 96 -15.43 15.92 -0.98
C LEU A 96 -15.65 15.26 -2.35
N GLN A 97 -16.36 14.14 -2.40
CA GLN A 97 -16.67 13.38 -3.61
C GLN A 97 -17.89 13.92 -4.38
N SER A 98 -18.64 14.86 -3.80
CA SER A 98 -19.79 15.47 -4.47
C SER A 98 -19.33 16.38 -5.62
N ALA A 99 -19.49 15.88 -6.84
CA ALA A 99 -19.22 16.63 -8.07
C ALA A 99 -20.53 17.22 -8.62
N ASP A 100 -20.54 18.54 -8.85
CA ASP A 100 -21.58 19.18 -9.65
C ASP A 100 -21.28 18.97 -11.15
N PRO A 101 -22.28 18.62 -11.98
CA PRO A 101 -22.07 18.35 -13.42
C PRO A 101 -21.47 19.51 -14.23
N GLU A 102 -21.71 20.76 -13.83
CA GLU A 102 -21.21 21.95 -14.54
C GLU A 102 -19.99 22.57 -13.86
N ARG A 103 -19.92 22.39 -12.55
CA ARG A 103 -19.02 23.12 -11.66
C ARG A 103 -17.90 22.25 -11.07
N GLY A 104 -18.01 20.92 -11.21
CA GLY A 104 -17.06 19.97 -10.64
C GLY A 104 -17.11 19.93 -9.12
N PHE A 105 -15.99 19.65 -8.48
CA PHE A 105 -15.87 19.54 -7.03
C PHE A 105 -15.75 20.94 -6.38
N GLN A 106 -16.82 21.42 -5.73
CA GLN A 106 -16.87 22.76 -5.16
C GLN A 106 -17.33 22.84 -3.70
N ASP A 107 -17.59 21.69 -3.06
CA ASP A 107 -18.08 21.70 -1.68
C ASP A 107 -17.08 22.42 -0.75
N PRO A 108 -17.54 23.31 0.17
CA PRO A 108 -16.66 24.00 1.10
C PRO A 108 -15.75 23.11 1.96
N GLU A 109 -16.06 21.82 2.10
CA GLU A 109 -15.23 20.82 2.76
C GLU A 109 -13.81 20.77 2.15
N TRP A 110 -13.68 21.04 0.85
CA TRP A 110 -12.39 21.14 0.15
C TRP A 110 -11.45 22.17 0.75
N ASN A 111 -11.96 23.25 1.37
CA ASN A 111 -11.11 24.27 2.00
C ASN A 111 -10.38 23.74 3.24
N ARG A 112 -10.86 22.65 3.84
CA ARG A 112 -10.26 22.00 5.01
C ARG A 112 -9.22 20.96 4.61
N LEU A 113 -9.35 20.38 3.41
CA LEU A 113 -8.48 19.30 2.95
C LEU A 113 -6.99 19.68 2.93
N PRO A 114 -6.57 20.88 2.46
CA PRO A 114 -5.17 21.28 2.52
C PRO A 114 -4.60 21.31 3.94
N GLN A 115 -5.41 21.62 4.96
CA GLN A 115 -4.95 21.67 6.34
C GLN A 115 -4.54 20.28 6.86
N VAL A 116 -5.19 19.23 6.36
CA VAL A 116 -4.88 17.84 6.68
C VAL A 116 -3.71 17.31 5.85
N LEU A 117 -3.73 17.54 4.53
CA LEU A 117 -2.78 16.92 3.62
C LEU A 117 -1.43 17.64 3.53
N ARG A 118 -1.39 18.96 3.72
CA ARG A 118 -0.16 19.77 3.54
C ARG A 118 0.98 19.33 4.47
N PRO A 119 0.79 19.15 5.79
CA PRO A 119 1.89 18.71 6.66
C PRO A 119 2.52 17.39 6.21
N LEU A 120 1.68 16.44 5.74
CA LEU A 120 2.10 15.13 5.27
C LEU A 120 2.87 15.22 3.93
N ALA A 121 2.38 16.04 2.99
CA ALA A 121 3.07 16.33 1.74
C ALA A 121 4.44 16.98 1.99
N MET A 122 4.49 18.02 2.82
CA MET A 122 5.73 18.75 3.10
C MET A 122 6.79 17.87 3.74
N ALA A 123 6.40 16.99 4.68
CA ALA A 123 7.31 16.00 5.25
C ALA A 123 7.85 15.02 4.20
N THR A 124 7.04 14.65 3.21
CA THR A 124 7.43 13.75 2.12
C THR A 124 8.36 14.44 1.12
N LEU A 125 8.01 15.65 0.69
CA LEU A 125 8.79 16.46 -0.25
C LEU A 125 10.14 16.89 0.34
N SER A 126 10.16 17.29 1.62
CA SER A 126 11.39 17.67 2.32
C SER A 126 12.38 16.51 2.41
N ARG A 127 11.91 15.28 2.66
CA ARG A 127 12.75 14.07 2.61
C ARG A 127 13.36 13.82 1.23
N LYS A 128 12.64 14.20 0.17
CA LYS A 128 13.14 14.15 -1.22
C LYS A 128 13.95 15.39 -1.61
N GLY A 129 14.20 16.34 -0.70
CA GLY A 129 14.99 17.54 -0.98
C GLY A 129 14.25 18.65 -1.73
N ILE A 130 12.94 18.57 -1.89
CA ILE A 130 12.09 19.63 -2.46
C ILE A 130 11.56 20.48 -1.30
N LYS A 131 11.83 21.79 -1.31
CA LYS A 131 11.57 22.70 -0.17
C LYS A 131 11.10 24.07 -0.63
N GLY A 132 10.50 24.84 0.28
CA GLY A 132 10.09 26.22 0.02
C GLY A 132 9.00 26.30 -1.05
N ALA A 133 9.11 27.28 -1.95
CA ALA A 133 8.12 27.52 -3.01
C ALA A 133 7.93 26.30 -3.92
N ASP A 134 9.01 25.59 -4.28
CA ASP A 134 8.91 24.39 -5.11
C ASP A 134 8.04 23.30 -4.47
N ALA A 135 8.09 23.17 -3.14
CA ALA A 135 7.28 22.18 -2.43
C ALA A 135 5.79 22.58 -2.41
N GLU A 136 5.50 23.89 -2.27
CA GLU A 136 4.13 24.41 -2.32
C GLU A 136 3.52 24.29 -3.71
N ASP A 137 4.32 24.49 -4.76
CA ASP A 137 3.90 24.30 -6.15
C ASP A 137 3.55 22.82 -6.41
N VAL A 138 4.44 21.91 -6.03
CA VAL A 138 4.21 20.46 -6.16
C VAL A 138 2.98 20.00 -5.35
N PHE A 139 2.77 20.57 -4.16
CA PHE A 139 1.59 20.29 -3.36
C PHE A 139 0.30 20.80 -4.02
N SER A 140 0.32 22.02 -4.57
CA SER A 140 -0.83 22.59 -5.29
C SER A 140 -1.17 21.76 -6.54
N ASP A 141 -0.16 21.35 -7.31
CA ASP A 141 -0.31 20.46 -8.46
C ASP A 141 -0.85 19.07 -8.08
N THR A 142 -0.58 18.62 -6.85
CA THR A 142 -1.10 17.37 -6.31
C THR A 142 -2.59 17.48 -5.97
N LEU A 143 -3.02 18.60 -5.39
CA LEU A 143 -4.45 18.84 -5.12
C LEU A 143 -5.27 18.90 -6.40
N VAL A 144 -4.73 19.52 -7.46
CA VAL A 144 -5.39 19.53 -8.77
C VAL A 144 -5.49 18.13 -9.36
N GLU A 145 -4.46 17.30 -9.18
CA GLU A 145 -4.48 15.92 -9.70
C GLU A 145 -5.55 15.06 -9.01
N LEU A 146 -5.90 15.32 -7.75
CA LEU A 146 -6.95 14.57 -7.05
C LEU A 146 -8.33 14.69 -7.73
N VAL A 147 -8.59 15.82 -8.38
CA VAL A 147 -9.87 16.10 -9.06
C VAL A 147 -9.80 15.93 -10.57
N ARG A 148 -8.60 15.70 -11.12
CA ARG A 148 -8.40 15.55 -12.56
C ARG A 148 -8.83 14.15 -12.99
N GLU A 149 -9.73 14.09 -13.95
CA GLU A 149 -10.11 12.82 -14.58
C GLU A 149 -8.90 12.16 -15.24
N ARG A 150 -8.68 10.88 -14.92
CA ARG A 150 -7.64 10.08 -15.55
C ARG A 150 -8.11 9.62 -16.92
N GLU A 151 -7.29 9.79 -17.95
CA GLU A 151 -7.58 9.40 -19.34
C GLU A 151 -8.05 7.94 -19.46
N ASN A 152 -7.48 7.05 -18.66
CA ASN A 152 -7.75 5.61 -18.73
C ASN A 152 -9.07 5.18 -18.06
N SER A 153 -9.58 5.95 -17.10
CA SER A 153 -10.72 5.55 -16.27
C SER A 153 -11.90 6.52 -16.31
N GLN A 154 -11.71 7.71 -16.90
CA GLN A 154 -12.70 8.80 -16.90
C GLN A 154 -13.25 9.12 -15.49
N SER A 155 -12.45 8.84 -14.46
CA SER A 155 -12.78 9.06 -13.06
C SER A 155 -11.66 9.87 -12.39
N ALA A 156 -12.04 10.77 -11.50
CA ALA A 156 -11.12 11.54 -10.69
C ALA A 156 -10.64 10.70 -9.48
N PRO A 157 -9.34 10.75 -9.11
CA PRO A 157 -8.80 10.00 -7.98
C PRO A 157 -9.56 10.15 -6.66
N ILE A 158 -10.15 11.32 -6.41
CA ILE A 158 -10.93 11.58 -5.18
C ILE A 158 -12.13 10.64 -5.03
N LEU A 159 -12.60 10.01 -6.11
CA LEU A 159 -13.71 9.06 -6.12
C LEU A 159 -13.28 7.62 -5.78
N ASP A 160 -11.98 7.33 -5.76
CA ASP A 160 -11.47 5.97 -5.48
C ASP A 160 -11.65 5.55 -3.98
N PRO A 161 -11.42 6.42 -2.98
CA PRO A 161 -11.59 6.09 -1.56
C PRO A 161 -13.02 5.70 -1.18
N THR A 162 -13.15 4.70 -0.31
CA THR A 162 -14.42 4.33 0.37
C THR A 162 -14.54 5.03 1.72
N VAL A 163 -13.43 5.24 2.41
CA VAL A 163 -13.34 5.99 3.68
C VAL A 163 -12.26 7.07 3.59
N PHE A 164 -12.42 8.17 4.35
CA PHE A 164 -11.53 9.34 4.27
C PHE A 164 -10.05 8.99 4.47
N GLU A 165 -9.76 8.04 5.36
CA GLU A 165 -8.43 7.58 5.70
C GLU A 165 -7.63 7.10 4.48
N GLU A 166 -8.29 6.58 3.45
CA GLU A 166 -7.65 6.11 2.21
C GLU A 166 -7.14 7.27 1.33
N LEU A 167 -7.62 8.50 1.57
CA LEU A 167 -7.14 9.68 0.87
C LEU A 167 -5.68 10.00 1.24
N ILE A 168 -5.23 9.62 2.43
CA ILE A 168 -3.86 9.86 2.91
C ILE A 168 -2.83 9.09 2.06
N PRO A 169 -2.89 7.74 1.96
CA PRO A 169 -1.97 6.99 1.12
C PRO A 169 -2.17 7.29 -0.37
N LEU A 170 -3.39 7.57 -0.83
CA LEU A 170 -3.64 8.01 -2.21
C LEU A 170 -2.88 9.31 -2.51
N HIS A 171 -3.06 10.33 -1.68
CA HIS A 171 -2.39 11.60 -1.83
C HIS A 171 -0.86 11.45 -1.75
N ALA A 172 -0.35 10.67 -0.78
CA ALA A 172 1.08 10.41 -0.67
C ALA A 172 1.67 9.83 -1.96
N ARG A 173 0.98 8.88 -2.60
CA ARG A 173 1.38 8.30 -3.88
C ARG A 173 1.44 9.36 -4.99
N ILE A 174 0.43 10.23 -5.09
CA ILE A 174 0.40 11.30 -6.08
C ILE A 174 1.55 12.30 -5.84
N VAL A 175 1.80 12.70 -4.59
CA VAL A 175 2.95 13.55 -4.22
C VAL A 175 4.27 12.93 -4.70
N GLN A 176 4.44 11.61 -4.53
CA GLN A 176 5.66 10.92 -4.97
C GLN A 176 5.85 11.00 -6.49
N PHE A 177 4.81 10.74 -7.28
CA PHE A 177 4.87 10.88 -8.74
C PHE A 177 5.15 12.31 -9.18
N ARG A 178 4.50 13.29 -8.54
CA ARG A 178 4.76 14.71 -8.83
C ARG A 178 6.18 15.14 -8.48
N ALA A 179 6.75 14.63 -7.41
CA ALA A 179 8.14 14.87 -7.06
C ALA A 179 9.09 14.34 -8.16
N ILE A 180 8.82 13.14 -8.71
CA ILE A 180 9.60 12.57 -9.82
C ILE A 180 9.51 13.47 -11.05
N ASP A 181 8.30 13.92 -11.42
CA ASP A 181 8.10 14.82 -12.57
C ASP A 181 8.83 16.16 -12.39
N TRP A 182 8.82 16.71 -11.17
CA TRP A 182 9.56 17.92 -10.85
C TRP A 182 11.07 17.72 -11.07
N PHE A 183 11.64 16.61 -10.60
CA PHE A 183 13.05 16.28 -10.85
C PHE A 183 13.36 16.13 -12.34
N ARG A 184 12.47 15.49 -13.11
CA ARG A 184 12.62 15.36 -14.57
C ARG A 184 12.65 16.72 -15.26
N ARG A 185 11.72 17.62 -14.92
CA ARG A 185 11.67 19.00 -15.46
C ARG A 185 12.92 19.80 -15.09
N ARG A 186 13.37 19.70 -13.84
CA ARG A 186 14.58 20.39 -13.37
C ARG A 186 15.85 19.93 -14.10
N SER A 187 16.00 18.62 -14.31
CA SER A 187 17.12 18.06 -15.08
C SER A 187 17.06 18.48 -16.55
N ALA A 188 15.88 18.53 -17.16
CA ALA A 188 15.72 19.02 -18.53
C ALA A 188 16.08 20.50 -18.68
N LEU A 189 15.75 21.35 -17.69
CA LEU A 189 16.13 22.76 -17.66
C LEU A 189 17.65 22.96 -17.53
N LYS A 190 18.33 22.13 -16.71
CA LYS A 190 19.80 22.16 -16.59
C LYS A 190 20.53 21.72 -17.85
N ASN A 191 19.91 20.85 -18.66
CA ASN A 191 20.47 20.35 -19.91
C ASN A 191 20.17 21.26 -21.12
N GLN A 192 19.63 22.47 -20.90
CA GLN A 192 19.48 23.45 -21.97
C GLN A 192 20.85 24.07 -22.30
N PRO A 193 21.23 24.17 -23.59
CA PRO A 193 22.53 24.68 -24.01
C PRO A 193 22.79 26.18 -23.68
N ASN A 194 21.82 26.87 -23.07
CA ASN A 194 21.93 28.29 -22.71
C ASN A 194 22.03 28.56 -21.20
N SER A 195 21.98 27.55 -20.32
CA SER A 195 22.30 27.72 -18.89
C SER A 195 23.80 27.57 -18.69
N GLY A 196 24.52 28.69 -18.86
CA GLY A 196 25.95 28.77 -18.57
C GLY A 196 26.24 28.60 -17.08
N GLU A 197 26.51 27.36 -16.66
CA GLU A 197 27.35 27.09 -15.49
C GLU A 197 28.49 26.17 -15.92
N SER A 198 29.71 26.68 -15.68
CA SER A 198 31.00 26.15 -16.11
C SER A 198 31.20 24.69 -15.70
N PHE A 199 31.91 23.95 -16.55
CA PHE A 199 32.44 22.59 -16.34
C PHE A 199 33.24 22.44 -15.01
N ASP A 200 33.62 23.54 -14.37
CA ASP A 200 34.23 23.58 -13.02
C ASP A 200 33.28 23.20 -11.86
N ALA A 201 31.96 23.22 -12.05
CA ALA A 201 31.01 22.82 -11.00
C ALA A 201 30.87 21.30 -10.83
N LEU A 202 31.43 20.50 -11.76
CA LEU A 202 31.35 19.04 -11.77
C LEU A 202 32.57 18.34 -11.13
N THR A 203 33.61 19.08 -10.76
CA THR A 203 34.89 18.52 -10.29
C THR A 203 35.36 19.03 -8.92
N GLY A 204 34.58 19.88 -8.25
CA GLY A 204 35.04 20.64 -7.07
C GLY A 204 34.73 20.06 -5.68
N ASP A 205 34.01 18.93 -5.54
CA ASP A 205 33.68 18.42 -4.19
C ASP A 205 33.78 16.88 -4.11
N PRO A 206 34.94 16.34 -3.69
CA PRO A 206 35.15 14.89 -3.52
C PRO A 206 34.43 14.29 -2.30
N ASP A 207 33.75 15.10 -1.47
CA ASP A 207 32.99 14.65 -0.30
C ASP A 207 31.47 14.74 -0.49
N ARG A 208 30.98 14.86 -1.72
CA ARG A 208 29.55 14.74 -1.98
C ARG A 208 29.19 13.25 -2.08
N PRO A 209 28.63 12.59 -1.04
CA PRO A 209 28.15 11.25 -1.23
C PRO A 209 27.03 11.31 -2.27
N LEU A 210 27.21 10.56 -3.35
CA LEU A 210 26.10 10.10 -4.19
C LEU A 210 25.24 9.18 -3.31
N GLN A 211 24.49 9.78 -2.38
CA GLN A 211 23.44 9.10 -1.64
C GLN A 211 22.28 8.89 -2.62
N PHE A 212 22.32 7.77 -3.33
CA PHE A 212 21.10 7.04 -3.59
C PHE A 212 20.63 6.47 -2.25
N GLU A 213 20.05 7.31 -1.40
CA GLU A 213 19.39 6.82 -0.20
C GLU A 213 18.06 6.20 -0.61
N ASP A 214 17.95 4.91 -0.29
CA ASP A 214 16.76 4.08 -0.21
C ASP A 214 15.64 4.83 0.55
N GLY A 215 14.87 5.61 -0.19
CA GLY A 215 13.68 6.26 0.32
C GLY A 215 12.59 5.22 0.49
N ARG A 216 12.58 4.55 1.65
CA ARG A 216 11.53 3.66 2.20
C ARG A 216 10.36 3.49 1.24
N ALA A 217 10.37 2.35 0.53
CA ALA A 217 9.24 1.87 -0.23
C ALA A 217 7.97 2.06 0.61
N ASP A 218 6.95 2.68 0.00
CA ASP A 218 5.58 2.46 0.42
C ASP A 218 5.46 0.98 0.78
N THR A 219 5.03 0.64 2.00
CA THR A 219 4.81 -0.77 2.38
C THR A 219 3.71 -1.30 1.46
N ILE A 220 4.12 -1.90 0.34
CA ILE A 220 3.25 -2.56 -0.61
C ILE A 220 2.60 -3.70 0.18
N SER A 221 1.27 -3.66 0.31
CA SER A 221 0.56 -4.66 1.09
C SER A 221 0.66 -6.02 0.39
N PHE A 222 0.63 -7.11 1.15
CA PHE A 222 0.75 -8.45 0.60
C PHE A 222 -0.34 -8.73 -0.47
N GLU A 223 -1.56 -8.20 -0.32
CA GLU A 223 -2.61 -8.41 -1.32
C GLU A 223 -2.25 -7.78 -2.66
N LYS A 224 -1.59 -6.60 -2.64
CA LYS A 224 -1.11 -5.93 -3.84
C LYS A 224 0.03 -6.72 -4.50
N ILE A 225 1.00 -7.19 -3.71
CA ILE A 225 2.10 -8.05 -4.19
C ILE A 225 1.54 -9.34 -4.81
N TYR A 226 0.58 -9.98 -4.14
CA TYR A 226 -0.05 -11.21 -4.62
C TYR A 226 -0.80 -10.99 -5.94
N THR A 227 -1.56 -9.90 -6.05
CA THR A 227 -2.34 -9.59 -7.25
C THR A 227 -1.42 -9.30 -8.44
N GLU A 228 -0.40 -8.46 -8.26
CA GLU A 228 0.51 -8.05 -9.34
C GLU A 228 1.49 -9.15 -9.74
N CYS A 229 1.85 -10.05 -8.83
CA CYS A 229 2.81 -11.13 -9.08
C CYS A 229 2.19 -12.52 -9.16
N ARG A 230 0.85 -12.65 -9.22
CA ARG A 230 0.14 -13.94 -9.11
C ARG A 230 0.70 -15.01 -10.04
N GLU A 231 0.94 -14.64 -11.29
CA GLU A 231 1.42 -15.55 -12.33
C GLU A 231 2.94 -15.76 -12.31
N ALA A 232 3.69 -14.88 -11.62
CA ALA A 232 5.14 -14.93 -11.58
C ALA A 232 5.67 -16.01 -10.63
N LEU A 233 4.94 -16.30 -9.55
CA LEU A 233 5.32 -17.27 -8.53
C LEU A 233 4.43 -18.51 -8.59
N ASN A 234 5.05 -19.68 -8.43
CA ASN A 234 4.31 -20.93 -8.28
C ASN A 234 3.71 -21.07 -6.86
N PRO A 235 2.75 -22.00 -6.64
CA PRO A 235 2.08 -22.14 -5.34
C PRO A 235 3.01 -22.40 -4.15
N VAL A 236 4.14 -23.07 -4.39
CA VAL A 236 5.12 -23.42 -3.36
C VAL A 236 5.95 -22.19 -2.97
N GLU A 237 6.36 -21.39 -3.95
CA GLU A 237 7.04 -20.10 -3.73
C GLU A 237 6.14 -19.13 -2.95
N TRP A 238 4.85 -19.05 -3.31
CA TRP A 238 3.88 -18.25 -2.58
C TRP A 238 3.73 -18.70 -1.13
N GLN A 239 3.63 -20.01 -0.90
CA GLN A 239 3.54 -20.56 0.44
C GLN A 239 4.79 -20.23 1.27
N LEU A 240 5.97 -20.24 0.65
CA LEU A 240 7.25 -19.92 1.27
C LEU A 240 7.34 -18.45 1.67
N VAL A 241 7.02 -17.53 0.75
CA VAL A 241 6.99 -16.09 1.00
C VAL A 241 5.97 -15.75 2.08
N TYR A 242 4.78 -16.35 2.02
CA TYR A 242 3.74 -16.15 3.02
C TYR A 242 4.18 -16.61 4.40
N ALA A 243 4.72 -17.83 4.53
CA ALA A 243 5.13 -18.39 5.81
C ALA A 243 6.26 -17.59 6.48
N LEU A 244 7.21 -17.07 5.70
CA LEU A 244 8.41 -16.38 6.20
C LEU A 244 8.21 -14.88 6.44
N TYR A 245 7.52 -14.18 5.53
CA TYR A 245 7.50 -12.71 5.53
C TYR A 245 6.14 -12.11 5.87
N VAL A 246 5.05 -12.82 5.57
CA VAL A 246 3.69 -12.29 5.74
C VAL A 246 3.13 -12.75 7.08
N ALA A 247 2.96 -14.06 7.24
CA ALA A 247 2.44 -14.66 8.46
C ALA A 247 3.54 -14.86 9.53
N GLN A 248 4.82 -14.87 9.11
CA GLN A 248 5.99 -15.09 9.98
C GLN A 248 5.84 -16.34 10.88
N THR A 249 5.17 -17.37 10.37
CA THR A 249 4.80 -18.56 11.16
C THR A 249 5.87 -19.62 11.25
N ALA A 250 6.97 -19.43 10.53
CA ALA A 250 8.13 -20.29 10.55
C ALA A 250 9.36 -19.44 10.28
N THR A 251 10.47 -19.78 10.91
CA THR A 251 11.79 -19.33 10.46
C THR A 251 12.33 -20.31 9.43
N VAL A 252 13.35 -19.90 8.68
CA VAL A 252 14.10 -20.82 7.79
C VAL A 252 14.58 -22.06 8.57
N GLN A 253 14.93 -21.91 9.85
CA GLN A 253 15.35 -23.01 10.70
C GLN A 253 14.23 -24.03 10.98
N ASP A 254 12.99 -23.55 11.17
CA ASP A 254 11.82 -24.41 11.38
C ASP A 254 11.44 -25.16 10.09
N LEU A 255 11.56 -24.49 8.94
CA LEU A 255 11.28 -25.10 7.63
C LEU A 255 12.28 -26.21 7.27
N ILE A 256 13.56 -26.07 7.66
CA ILE A 256 14.60 -27.09 7.46
C ILE A 256 14.28 -28.38 8.24
N GLN A 257 13.67 -28.25 9.41
CA GLN A 257 13.32 -29.38 10.27
C GLN A 257 11.99 -30.05 9.85
N ASN A 258 11.22 -29.41 8.97
CA ASN A 258 9.93 -29.93 8.50
C ASN A 258 10.10 -30.79 7.24
N ASP A 259 10.19 -32.11 7.44
CA ASP A 259 10.33 -33.08 6.35
C ASP A 259 9.18 -33.04 5.33
N GLY A 260 7.95 -32.79 5.79
CA GLY A 260 6.78 -32.68 4.91
C GLY A 260 6.83 -31.45 4.01
N PHE A 261 7.34 -30.33 4.54
CA PHE A 261 7.54 -29.10 3.77
C PHE A 261 8.72 -29.24 2.79
N CYS A 262 9.84 -29.81 3.23
CA CYS A 262 10.97 -30.13 2.38
C CYS A 262 10.60 -31.07 1.23
N ALA A 263 9.73 -32.05 1.46
CA ALA A 263 9.23 -32.93 0.40
C ALA A 263 8.40 -32.17 -0.65
N LYS A 264 7.54 -31.22 -0.23
CA LYS A 264 6.79 -30.34 -1.16
C LYS A 264 7.70 -29.44 -1.99
N LEU A 265 8.88 -29.09 -1.46
CA LEU A 265 9.92 -28.34 -2.16
C LEU A 265 10.79 -29.22 -3.09
N GLY A 266 10.51 -30.51 -3.22
CA GLY A 266 11.32 -31.44 -4.02
C GLY A 266 12.67 -31.80 -3.39
N ILE A 267 12.89 -31.48 -2.11
CA ILE A 267 14.12 -31.80 -1.40
C ILE A 267 14.10 -33.28 -1.01
N LYS A 268 15.19 -33.99 -1.32
CA LYS A 268 15.29 -35.43 -1.07
C LYS A 268 15.14 -35.77 0.42
N PRO A 269 14.37 -36.82 0.77
CA PRO A 269 14.31 -37.30 2.14
C PRO A 269 15.70 -37.69 2.65
N GLY A 270 16.04 -37.27 3.86
CA GLY A 270 17.37 -37.46 4.45
C GLY A 270 18.46 -36.47 4.03
N ALA A 271 18.14 -35.42 3.24
CA ALA A 271 19.09 -34.34 2.95
C ALA A 271 19.57 -33.66 4.25
N SER A 272 20.85 -33.29 4.31
CA SER A 272 21.44 -32.61 5.48
C SER A 272 20.78 -31.25 5.72
N GLY A 273 20.81 -30.78 6.98
CA GLY A 273 20.26 -29.46 7.34
C GLY A 273 20.90 -28.30 6.57
N SER A 274 22.18 -28.41 6.20
CA SER A 274 22.85 -27.42 5.36
C SER A 274 22.33 -27.41 3.91
N THR A 275 22.10 -28.58 3.32
CA THR A 275 21.54 -28.71 1.97
C THR A 275 20.10 -28.21 1.92
N ARG A 276 19.28 -28.54 2.93
CA ARG A 276 17.91 -28.03 3.07
C ARG A 276 17.88 -26.52 3.21
N ARG A 277 18.76 -25.96 4.05
CA ARG A 277 18.89 -24.51 4.22
C ARG A 277 19.19 -23.82 2.90
N ARG A 278 20.20 -24.31 2.17
CA ARG A 278 20.59 -23.74 0.89
C ARG A 278 19.44 -23.74 -0.11
N ALA A 279 18.76 -24.88 -0.26
CA ALA A 279 17.63 -25.00 -1.18
C ALA A 279 16.46 -24.06 -0.82
N ILE A 280 16.13 -23.93 0.47
CA ILE A 280 15.09 -23.02 0.94
C ILE A 280 15.50 -21.55 0.69
N THR A 281 16.74 -21.18 1.03
CA THR A 281 17.23 -19.80 0.82
C THR A 281 17.27 -19.43 -0.66
N GLU A 282 17.75 -20.33 -1.53
CA GLU A 282 17.80 -20.12 -2.98
C GLU A 282 16.40 -19.91 -3.57
N MET A 283 15.41 -20.70 -3.12
CA MET A 283 14.02 -20.54 -3.56
C MET A 283 13.36 -19.27 -3.03
N VAL A 284 13.70 -18.84 -1.80
CA VAL A 284 13.26 -17.53 -1.27
C VAL A 284 13.85 -16.39 -2.09
N GLU A 285 15.15 -16.44 -2.39
CA GLU A 285 15.82 -15.42 -3.19
C GLU A 285 15.23 -15.35 -4.60
N GLU A 286 14.99 -16.48 -5.25
CA GLU A 286 14.36 -16.54 -6.56
C GLU A 286 12.93 -15.99 -6.54
N ALA A 287 12.13 -16.32 -5.52
CA ALA A 287 10.77 -15.82 -5.36
C ALA A 287 10.74 -14.30 -5.10
N LEU A 288 11.65 -13.79 -4.27
CA LEU A 288 11.78 -12.35 -4.01
C LEU A 288 12.27 -11.59 -5.25
N GLU A 289 13.15 -12.19 -6.05
CA GLU A 289 13.62 -11.63 -7.31
C GLU A 289 12.48 -11.54 -8.33
N LYS A 290 11.68 -12.61 -8.49
CA LYS A 290 10.47 -12.59 -9.33
C LYS A 290 9.48 -11.51 -8.88
N ILE A 291 9.28 -11.35 -7.57
CA ILE A 291 8.45 -10.26 -7.02
C ILE A 291 9.04 -8.89 -7.40
N ARG A 292 10.36 -8.72 -7.26
CA ARG A 292 11.05 -7.47 -7.60
C ARG A 292 10.94 -7.10 -9.08
N GLU A 293 11.06 -8.09 -9.97
CA GLU A 293 10.96 -7.89 -11.42
C GLU A 293 9.54 -7.54 -11.89
N ASN A 294 8.52 -8.08 -11.21
CA ASN A 294 7.12 -7.89 -11.58
C ASN A 294 6.46 -6.68 -10.89
N LEU A 295 7.00 -6.21 -9.77
CA LEU A 295 6.63 -4.94 -9.14
C LEU A 295 7.28 -3.79 -9.91
N VAL A 296 6.60 -3.27 -10.92
CA VAL A 296 7.02 -2.07 -11.65
C VAL A 296 6.95 -0.86 -10.70
N PHE A 297 8.10 -0.29 -10.35
CA PHE A 297 8.21 0.99 -9.63
C PHE A 297 7.92 2.19 -10.54
#